data_AF-A0A350XAK3-F1
#
_entry.id   AF-A0A350XAK3-F1
#
_cell.length_a   1.000
_cell.length_b   1.000
_cell.length_c   1.000
_cell.angle_alpha   90.00
_cell.angle_beta   90.00
_cell.angle_gamma   90.00
#
_symmetry.space_group_name_H-M   'P 1'
#
loop_
_entity.id
_entity.type
_entity.pdbx_description
1 polymer ?
#
loop_
_entity_poly.entity_id
_entity_poly.type
_entity_poly.pdbx_seq_one_letter_code
_entity_poly.pdbx_strand_id
1 'polypeptide(L)'
;MRNNKRFSRRIVARPPIPYSIISPVNEKLPDTTPAGVAVLVSPSGKITGEPELIRSTGYPKLNQAAIEDIKQRSFPATGEYVAYQYRIEIESNKLPSPPTNLPSNPTPTPNTWTFPRPQPQN
;
A
#
# COMPACT_ATOMS: atom_id res chain seq x y z
N MET A 1 -48.54 1.95 -18.82
CA MET A 1 -47.17 1.61 -19.28
C MET A 1 -46.17 2.35 -18.40
N ARG A 2 -45.35 1.64 -17.61
CA ARG A 2 -44.34 2.25 -16.73
C ARG A 2 -43.08 2.49 -17.55
N ASN A 3 -42.77 3.75 -17.86
CA ASN A 3 -41.58 4.14 -18.60
C ASN A 3 -40.32 3.87 -17.77
N ASN A 4 -39.71 2.72 -18.03
CA ASN A 4 -38.35 2.37 -17.67
C ASN A 4 -37.38 3.23 -18.51
N LYS A 5 -37.26 4.52 -18.14
CA LYS A 5 -36.16 5.41 -18.55
C LYS A 5 -34.86 4.77 -18.06
N ARG A 6 -34.24 3.95 -18.91
CA ARG A 6 -32.86 3.52 -18.73
C ARG A 6 -32.01 4.78 -18.81
N PHE A 7 -31.63 5.31 -17.64
CA PHE A 7 -30.64 6.37 -17.53
C PHE A 7 -29.30 5.81 -17.99
N SER A 8 -29.06 5.82 -19.29
CA SER A 8 -27.73 5.65 -19.88
C SER A 8 -26.91 6.91 -19.58
N ARG A 9 -26.60 7.17 -18.31
CA ARG A 9 -25.66 8.22 -17.92
C ARG A 9 -24.30 7.78 -18.45
N ARG A 10 -23.68 8.58 -19.33
CA ARG A 10 -22.32 8.32 -19.81
C ARG A 10 -21.39 8.33 -18.60
N ILE A 11 -20.78 7.19 -18.31
CA ILE A 11 -19.69 7.07 -17.36
C ILE A 11 -18.41 7.19 -18.19
N VAL A 12 -17.57 8.15 -17.84
CA VAL A 12 -16.25 8.31 -18.45
C VAL A 12 -15.23 7.59 -17.59
N ALA A 13 -14.67 6.49 -18.09
CA ALA A 13 -13.55 5.82 -17.44
C ALA A 13 -12.25 6.53 -17.82
N ARG A 14 -11.48 6.95 -16.82
CA ARG A 14 -10.14 7.52 -17.03
C ARG A 14 -9.07 6.44 -16.91
N PRO A 15 -7.94 6.59 -17.62
CA PRO A 15 -6.80 5.68 -17.48
C PRO A 15 -6.27 5.71 -16.04
N PRO A 16 -5.54 4.66 -15.61
CA PRO A 16 -4.95 4.58 -14.29
C PRO A 16 -4.00 5.76 -14.03
N ILE A 17 -4.24 6.48 -12.94
CA ILE A 17 -3.38 7.57 -12.48
C ILE A 17 -2.34 6.95 -11.55
N PRO A 18 -1.04 6.97 -11.90
CA PRO A 18 0.02 6.55 -10.99
C PRO A 18 0.12 7.53 -9.82
N TYR A 19 0.25 7.01 -8.61
CA TYR A 19 0.34 7.78 -7.38
C TYR A 19 1.15 7.01 -6.34
N SER A 20 1.83 7.69 -5.42
CA SER A 20 2.61 7.04 -4.37
C SER A 20 2.27 7.63 -3.01
N ILE A 21 2.17 6.76 -2.00
CA ILE A 21 1.96 7.15 -0.59
C ILE A 21 2.97 6.45 0.31
N ILE A 22 3.24 7.05 1.48
CA ILE A 22 4.08 6.44 2.49
C ILE A 22 3.26 5.39 3.27
N SER A 23 3.83 4.22 3.50
CA SER A 23 3.21 3.17 4.31
C SER A 23 2.86 3.71 5.71
N PRO A 24 1.59 3.63 6.15
CA PRO A 24 1.22 3.95 7.52
C PRO A 24 1.59 2.82 8.50
N VAL A 25 2.07 1.69 8.00
CA VAL A 25 2.44 0.52 8.81
C VAL A 25 3.96 0.46 8.95
N ASN A 26 4.42 0.37 10.20
CA ASN A 26 5.83 0.19 10.55
C ASN A 26 6.21 -1.31 10.57
N GLU A 27 5.91 -2.02 9.48
CA GLU A 27 6.26 -3.44 9.29
C GLU A 27 7.31 -3.55 8.17
N LYS A 28 8.13 -4.61 8.19
CA LYS A 28 9.13 -4.87 7.16
C LYS A 28 8.44 -5.34 5.88
N LEU A 29 8.01 -4.37 5.09
CA LEU A 29 7.38 -4.55 3.78
C LEU A 29 8.44 -4.53 2.67
N PRO A 30 8.15 -5.11 1.49
CA PRO A 30 8.98 -4.88 0.30
C PRO A 30 9.03 -3.38 -0.02
N ASP A 31 10.11 -2.94 -0.69
CA ASP A 31 10.40 -1.52 -0.92
C ASP A 31 9.21 -0.74 -1.50
N THR A 32 8.42 -1.38 -2.37
CA THR A 32 7.20 -0.81 -2.92
C THR A 32 6.11 -1.87 -3.03
N THR A 33 4.94 -1.57 -2.48
CA THR A 33 3.76 -2.44 -2.56
C THR A 33 2.64 -1.78 -3.36
N PRO A 34 2.29 -2.28 -4.57
CA PRO A 34 1.26 -1.66 -5.39
C PRO A 34 -0.15 -2.03 -4.95
N ALA A 35 -1.00 -1.02 -4.71
CA ALA A 35 -2.43 -1.11 -4.54
C ALA A 35 -3.15 -0.51 -5.76
N GLY A 36 -4.35 -0.98 -6.06
CA GLY A 36 -5.20 -0.39 -7.08
C GLY A 36 -6.55 -0.02 -6.48
N VAL A 37 -6.97 1.23 -6.64
CA VAL A 37 -8.25 1.74 -6.11
C VAL A 37 -9.05 2.39 -7.23
N ALA A 38 -10.33 2.03 -7.36
CA ALA A 38 -11.27 2.69 -8.25
C ALA A 38 -12.26 3.54 -7.45
N VAL A 39 -12.56 4.74 -7.94
CA VAL A 39 -13.51 5.66 -7.32
C VAL A 39 -14.41 6.28 -8.38
N LEU A 40 -15.72 6.30 -8.10
CA LEU A 40 -16.70 6.98 -8.93
C LEU A 40 -16.93 8.39 -8.42
N VAL A 41 -16.83 9.37 -9.31
CA VAL A 41 -16.99 10.79 -8.99
C VAL A 41 -18.18 11.35 -9.75
N SER A 42 -19.01 12.12 -9.05
CA SER A 42 -20.19 12.80 -9.60
C SER A 42 -19.79 13.96 -10.53
N PRO A 43 -20.76 14.46 -11.33
CA PRO A 43 -20.61 15.72 -12.08
C PRO A 43 -20.12 16.91 -11.24
N SER A 44 -20.45 16.93 -9.94
CA SER A 44 -20.06 17.98 -8.99
C SER A 44 -18.68 17.80 -8.37
N GLY A 45 -17.91 16.78 -8.76
CA GLY A 45 -16.59 16.51 -8.20
C GLY A 45 -16.62 15.84 -6.82
N LYS A 46 -17.78 15.29 -6.41
CA LYS A 46 -17.92 14.54 -5.16
C LYS A 46 -17.83 13.05 -5.40
N ILE A 47 -17.19 12.33 -4.49
CA ILE A 47 -17.18 10.87 -4.51
C ILE A 47 -18.61 10.35 -4.39
N THR A 48 -18.98 9.41 -5.25
CA THR A 48 -20.29 8.76 -5.27
C THR A 48 -20.10 7.27 -5.04
N GLY A 49 -20.59 6.76 -3.90
CA GLY A 49 -20.34 5.39 -3.48
C GLY A 49 -19.03 5.22 -2.73
N GLU A 50 -18.70 3.97 -2.39
CA GLU A 50 -17.43 3.66 -1.74
C GLU A 50 -16.33 3.39 -2.78
N PRO A 51 -15.09 3.87 -2.57
CA PRO A 51 -13.96 3.44 -3.37
C PRO A 51 -13.73 1.93 -3.20
N GLU A 52 -13.49 1.26 -4.31
CA GLU A 52 -13.26 -0.19 -4.33
C GLU A 52 -11.82 -0.52 -4.68
N LEU A 53 -11.35 -1.63 -4.11
CA LEU A 53 -10.02 -2.14 -4.39
C LEU A 53 -10.04 -2.97 -5.70
N ILE A 54 -9.37 -2.49 -6.73
CA ILE A 54 -9.18 -3.22 -7.99
C ILE A 54 -7.93 -4.11 -7.96
N ARG A 55 -6.95 -3.79 -7.10
CA ARG A 55 -5.76 -4.62 -6.87
C ARG A 55 -5.35 -4.56 -5.40
N SER A 56 -5.34 -5.73 -4.77
CA SER A 56 -4.88 -5.89 -3.38
C SER A 56 -3.37 -5.86 -3.28
N THR A 57 -2.89 -5.22 -2.21
CA THR A 57 -1.48 -5.26 -1.78
C THR A 57 -1.10 -6.59 -1.12
N GLY A 58 -2.10 -7.42 -0.76
CA GLY A 58 -1.91 -8.58 0.12
C GLY A 58 -1.91 -8.24 1.61
N TYR A 59 -1.88 -6.96 1.98
CA TYR A 59 -1.86 -6.49 3.36
C TYR A 59 -3.13 -5.66 3.66
N PRO A 60 -4.06 -6.17 4.51
CA PRO A 60 -5.33 -5.49 4.78
C PRO A 60 -5.20 -4.05 5.25
N LYS A 61 -4.21 -3.76 6.13
CA LYS A 61 -3.95 -2.41 6.63
C LYS A 61 -3.55 -1.44 5.52
N LEU A 62 -2.74 -1.90 4.57
CA LEU A 62 -2.31 -1.08 3.43
C LEU A 62 -3.44 -0.83 2.44
N ASN A 63 -4.29 -1.83 2.21
CA ASN A 63 -5.49 -1.68 1.40
C ASN A 63 -6.44 -0.62 1.98
N GLN A 64 -6.63 -0.65 3.30
CA GLN A 64 -7.49 0.31 3.97
C GLN A 64 -6.91 1.73 3.91
N ALA A 65 -5.60 1.88 4.14
CA ALA A 65 -4.91 3.15 3.98
C ALA A 65 -5.06 3.75 2.58
N ALA A 66 -4.91 2.93 1.55
CA ALA A 66 -5.08 3.35 0.16
C ALA A 66 -6.51 3.84 -0.12
N ILE A 67 -7.53 3.21 0.46
CA ILE A 67 -8.92 3.64 0.33
C ILE A 67 -9.17 4.95 1.09
N GLU A 68 -8.67 5.06 2.32
CA GLU A 68 -8.84 6.24 3.17
C GLU A 68 -8.18 7.48 2.56
N ASP A 69 -7.00 7.33 1.96
CA ASP A 69 -6.31 8.40 1.21
C ASP A 69 -7.16 8.92 0.05
N ILE A 70 -7.72 8.01 -0.75
CA ILE A 70 -8.61 8.37 -1.86
C ILE A 70 -9.91 9.05 -1.37
N LYS A 71 -10.46 8.64 -0.22
CA LYS A 71 -11.66 9.26 0.37
C LYS A 71 -11.43 10.72 0.78
N GLN A 72 -10.21 11.09 1.17
CA GLN A 72 -9.88 12.46 1.59
C GLN A 72 -9.57 13.38 0.42
N ARG A 73 -9.50 12.86 -0.81
CA ARG A 73 -9.08 13.61 -1.98
C ARG A 73 -10.22 14.43 -2.59
N SER A 74 -9.86 15.61 -3.08
CA SER A 74 -10.74 16.46 -3.89
C SER A 74 -10.65 16.09 -5.36
N PHE A 75 -11.80 16.04 -6.04
CA PHE A 75 -11.88 15.74 -7.47
C PHE A 75 -12.46 16.92 -8.25
N PRO A 76 -12.02 17.15 -9.50
CA PRO A 76 -12.56 18.23 -10.32
C PRO A 76 -14.02 17.95 -10.71
N ALA A 77 -14.85 18.98 -10.69
CA ALA A 77 -16.19 18.94 -11.26
C ALA A 77 -16.07 18.97 -12.79
N THR A 78 -16.47 17.88 -13.44
CA THR A 78 -16.35 17.72 -14.91
C THR A 78 -17.70 17.77 -15.62
N GLY A 79 -18.81 17.86 -14.89
CA GLY A 79 -20.16 17.81 -15.46
C GLY A 79 -20.64 16.39 -15.81
N GLU A 80 -19.79 15.38 -15.69
CA GLU A 80 -20.10 13.98 -15.99
C GLU A 80 -19.74 13.05 -14.83
N TYR A 81 -20.28 11.83 -14.85
CA TYR A 81 -19.83 10.78 -13.94
C TYR A 81 -18.50 10.22 -14.44
N VAL A 82 -17.47 10.30 -13.60
CA VAL A 82 -16.11 9.87 -13.97
C VAL A 82 -15.66 8.76 -13.04
N ALA A 83 -15.24 7.64 -13.61
CA ALA A 83 -14.56 6.58 -12.88
C ALA A 83 -13.05 6.83 -12.95
N TYR A 84 -12.45 7.17 -11.81
CA TYR A 84 -11.00 7.28 -11.68
C TYR A 84 -10.43 5.96 -11.19
N GLN A 85 -9.35 5.53 -11.83
CA GLN A 85 -8.56 4.40 -11.40
C GLN A 85 -7.21 4.92 -10.91
N TYR A 86 -6.80 4.50 -9.72
CA TYR A 86 -5.53 4.84 -9.12
C TYR A 86 -4.67 3.60 -8.99
N ARG A 87 -3.40 3.73 -9.37
CA ARG A 87 -2.36 2.77 -9.06
C ARG A 87 -1.48 3.43 -7.99
N ILE A 88 -1.65 2.97 -6.75
CA ILE A 88 -1.03 3.53 -5.57
C ILE A 88 0.19 2.68 -5.22
N GLU A 89 1.38 3.26 -5.24
CA GLU A 89 2.61 2.62 -4.81
C GLU A 89 2.88 3.01 -3.36
N ILE A 90 2.79 2.02 -2.47
CA ILE A 90 2.99 2.22 -1.05
C ILE A 90 4.46 1.98 -0.74
N GLU A 91 5.17 3.05 -0.43
CA GLU A 91 6.58 3.01 -0.09
C GLU A 91 6.74 2.61 1.37
N SER A 92 7.60 1.63 1.62
CA SER A 92 8.02 1.32 2.98
C SER A 92 8.75 2.53 3.54
N ASN A 93 8.24 3.11 4.62
CA ASN A 93 8.96 4.14 5.35
C ASN A 93 10.35 3.56 5.61
N LYS A 94 11.41 4.13 5.04
CA LYS A 94 12.77 3.73 5.39
C LYS A 94 12.83 3.89 6.91
N LEU A 95 12.77 2.78 7.65
CA LEU A 95 13.49 2.73 8.91
C LEU A 95 14.86 3.31 8.57
N PRO A 96 15.35 4.35 9.26
CA PRO A 96 16.71 4.77 9.04
C PRO A 96 17.54 3.49 9.10
N SER A 97 18.26 3.20 8.02
CA SER A 97 19.27 2.15 8.03
C SER A 97 19.99 2.29 9.37
N PRO A 98 20.14 1.21 10.17
CA PRO A 98 20.86 1.31 11.44
C PRO A 98 22.15 2.08 11.14
N PRO A 99 22.48 3.12 11.93
CA PRO A 99 23.52 4.07 11.56
C PRO A 99 24.75 3.29 11.08
N THR A 100 25.25 3.64 9.90
CA THR A 100 26.49 3.14 9.29
C THR A 100 27.69 3.60 10.11
N ASN A 101 27.72 3.24 11.38
CA ASN A 101 28.76 3.47 12.39
C ASN A 101 28.75 2.31 13.40
N LEU A 102 28.50 1.08 12.93
CA LEU A 102 29.01 -0.10 13.61
C LEU A 102 30.45 -0.29 13.09
N PRO A 103 31.48 -0.19 13.95
CA PRO A 103 32.82 -0.60 13.54
C PRO A 103 32.73 -2.05 13.04
N SER A 104 33.28 -2.26 11.85
CA SER A 104 33.47 -3.55 11.22
C SER A 104 33.89 -4.62 12.23
N ASN A 105 33.04 -5.64 12.36
CA ASN A 105 33.38 -7.05 12.59
C ASN A 105 34.62 -7.32 13.48
N PRO A 106 34.46 -7.81 14.72
CA PRO A 106 35.37 -8.83 15.20
C PRO A 106 34.99 -10.15 14.52
N THR A 107 35.93 -10.68 13.74
CA THR A 107 36.06 -12.07 13.27
C THR A 107 35.21 -13.09 14.05
N PRO A 108 34.51 -14.04 13.41
CA PRO A 108 34.01 -15.20 14.13
C PRO A 108 35.22 -16.00 14.65
N THR A 109 35.52 -15.85 15.94
CA THR A 109 36.39 -16.79 16.65
C THR A 109 35.71 -18.15 16.64
N PRO A 110 36.41 -19.26 16.33
CA PRO A 110 35.83 -20.58 16.48
C PRO A 110 35.50 -20.78 17.97
N ASN A 111 34.22 -20.96 18.23
CA ASN A 111 33.66 -21.36 19.49
C ASN A 111 34.23 -22.73 19.90
N THR A 112 35.23 -22.71 20.78
CA THR A 112 35.63 -23.89 21.56
C THR A 112 34.44 -24.34 22.40
N TRP A 113 33.76 -25.38 21.94
CA TRP A 113 32.85 -26.17 22.76
C TRP A 113 33.65 -26.85 23.87
N THR A 114 33.84 -26.17 24.99
CA THR A 114 34.43 -26.79 26.19
C THR A 114 33.36 -27.61 26.89
N PHE A 115 33.23 -28.88 26.52
CA PHE A 115 32.58 -29.89 27.37
C PHE A 115 33.51 -30.20 28.56
N PRO A 116 33.03 -30.23 29.82
CA PRO A 116 33.84 -30.76 30.90
C PRO A 116 34.04 -32.26 30.67
N ARG A 117 35.26 -32.65 30.28
CA ARG A 117 35.67 -34.05 30.15
C ARG A 117 35.85 -34.63 31.57
N PRO A 118 35.17 -35.72 31.96
CA PRO A 118 35.53 -36.44 33.17
C PRO A 118 36.92 -37.05 32.98
N GLN A 119 37.85 -36.77 33.91
CA GLN A 119 39.17 -37.40 33.94
C GLN A 119 39.01 -38.88 34.30
N PRO A 120 39.60 -39.82 33.54
CA PRO A 120 39.84 -41.16 34.07
C PRO A 120 41.04 -41.11 35.03
N GLN A 121 40.82 -41.60 36.25
CA GLN A 121 41.88 -41.91 37.21
C GLN A 121 42.77 -43.02 36.65
N ASN A 122 44.08 -42.79 36.64
CA ASN A 122 45.09 -43.83 36.85
C ASN A 122 46.41 -43.20 37.30
#